data_AF-A0A166CFF7-F1
#
_entry.id   AF-A0A166CFF7-F1
#
_cell.length_a   1.000
_cell.length_b   1.000
_cell.length_c   1.000
_cell.angle_alpha   90.00
_cell.angle_beta   90.00
_cell.angle_gamma   90.00
#
_symmetry.space_group_name_H-M   'P 1'
#
loop_
_entity.id
_entity.type
_entity.pdbx_description
1 polymer ?
#
loop_
_entity_poly.entity_id
_entity_poly.type
_entity_poly.pdbx_seq_one_letter_code
_entity_poly.pdbx_strand_id
1 'polypeptide(L)'
;MSMFTCKQISPSLNMPDGRHVLPFLHGSRTSKEKVVVVMGATGTGKSKLSIDVATRFSGEVVNSDKMQVYEGLDVITNKISEEESCGVPHHLLGIIDANADFTSTNFCNMASLAMRSTVGRGQLPIIVGGSNSFIEALVDDEIHQFRSRYECCFLWVDVSMPVLQRFVSDRVDQMVDNGMVNEARQMFSLDGDYSRGVKKSIGLPEFDHYFRAERFADLETRKKLLKKAIDEVKKNTCKLACRQVEKIHRLRTNKKWKIHRLDATDAFLKQGRRSDKAWDELVAAPSRAIVSQFLSTFESKKYYMDTSVRGAAIETAMVTATY
;
A
#
# COMPACT_ATOMS: atom_id res chain seq x y z
N MET A 1 24.52 -21.53 41.72
CA MET A 1 23.25 -22.21 41.36
C MET A 1 22.76 -21.62 40.05
N SER A 2 22.78 -22.46 39.01
CA SER A 2 22.15 -22.38 37.69
C SER A 2 22.10 -21.04 36.93
N MET A 3 23.02 -20.89 35.97
CA MET A 3 22.82 -20.14 34.74
C MET A 3 21.97 -20.99 33.78
N PHE A 4 20.97 -20.40 33.12
CA PHE A 4 20.34 -20.99 31.94
C PHE A 4 20.56 -20.09 30.73
N THR A 5 21.60 -20.44 29.97
CA THR A 5 21.83 -20.00 28.60
C THR A 5 20.96 -20.82 27.64
N CYS A 6 20.02 -20.18 26.95
CA CYS A 6 19.28 -20.82 25.86
C CYS A 6 20.05 -20.64 24.53
N LYS A 7 20.43 -21.76 23.92
CA LYS A 7 21.29 -21.87 22.73
C LYS A 7 20.55 -21.43 21.46
N GLN A 8 21.29 -20.71 20.61
CA GLN A 8 20.98 -20.52 19.19
C GLN A 8 20.90 -21.87 18.46
N ILE A 9 19.93 -21.99 17.55
CA ILE A 9 19.83 -23.09 16.59
C ILE A 9 19.95 -22.46 15.19
N SER A 10 21.08 -22.68 14.54
CA SER A 10 21.31 -22.45 13.12
C SER A 10 20.88 -23.69 12.33
N PRO A 11 20.19 -23.58 11.18
CA PRO A 11 19.93 -24.73 10.33
C PRO A 11 21.15 -25.01 9.46
N SER A 12 21.75 -26.17 9.67
CA SER A 12 22.77 -26.79 8.81
C SER A 12 22.20 -27.12 7.43
N LEU A 13 22.93 -26.73 6.38
CA LEU A 13 22.75 -27.21 5.01
C LEU A 13 22.94 -28.74 4.96
N ASN A 14 21.89 -29.46 4.57
CA ASN A 14 21.99 -30.83 4.08
C ASN A 14 21.50 -30.85 2.62
N MET A 15 22.43 -31.13 1.69
CA MET A 15 22.14 -31.52 0.32
C MET A 15 21.81 -33.03 0.28
N PRO A 16 20.72 -33.45 -0.36
CA PRO A 16 20.61 -34.79 -0.91
C PRO A 16 20.70 -34.76 -2.44
N ASP A 17 21.69 -35.53 -2.87
CA ASP A 17 21.89 -36.30 -4.10
C ASP A 17 20.87 -36.22 -5.24
N GLY A 18 21.41 -36.10 -6.46
CA GLY A 18 20.64 -36.02 -7.69
C GLY A 18 19.96 -37.34 -8.05
N ARG A 19 18.69 -37.26 -8.45
CA ARG A 19 18.04 -38.14 -9.44
C ARG A 19 16.65 -37.61 -9.82
N HIS A 20 16.43 -37.51 -11.13
CA HIS A 20 15.17 -37.24 -11.85
C HIS A 20 14.59 -35.82 -11.80
N VAL A 21 15.20 -34.92 -12.60
CA VAL A 21 14.49 -33.79 -13.20
C VAL A 21 13.57 -34.35 -14.30
N LEU A 22 12.28 -34.47 -14.01
CA LEU A 22 11.26 -34.55 -15.05
C LEU A 22 10.91 -33.11 -15.46
N PRO A 23 11.04 -32.73 -16.75
CA PRO A 23 10.59 -31.43 -17.19
C PRO A 23 9.06 -31.46 -17.18
N PHE A 24 8.45 -30.80 -16.22
CA PHE A 24 7.03 -30.45 -16.30
C PHE A 24 6.85 -29.43 -17.43
N LEU A 25 6.82 -29.95 -18.65
CA LEU A 25 6.14 -29.32 -19.78
C LEU A 25 4.64 -29.36 -19.46
N HIS A 26 4.16 -28.38 -18.71
CA HIS A 26 2.75 -28.00 -18.76
C HIS A 26 2.65 -26.70 -19.54
N GLY A 27 2.55 -26.85 -20.86
CA GLY A 27 1.90 -25.86 -21.70
C GLY A 27 0.44 -25.75 -21.30
N SER A 28 0.15 -24.93 -20.30
CA SER A 28 -1.18 -24.45 -19.96
C SER A 28 -1.08 -22.94 -19.90
N ARG A 29 -1.98 -22.22 -20.58
CA ARG A 29 -2.15 -20.79 -20.37
C ARG A 29 -2.56 -20.59 -18.91
N THR A 30 -1.60 -20.39 -18.02
CA THR A 30 -1.84 -20.16 -16.61
C THR A 30 -2.67 -18.88 -16.46
N SER A 31 -3.83 -18.99 -15.81
CA SER A 31 -4.64 -17.82 -15.46
C SER A 31 -3.79 -16.91 -14.56
N LYS A 32 -3.66 -15.64 -14.94
CA LYS A 32 -2.91 -14.65 -14.17
C LYS A 32 -3.39 -14.61 -12.72
N GLU A 33 -2.44 -14.48 -11.80
CA GLU A 33 -2.69 -14.30 -10.37
C GLU A 33 -3.40 -12.96 -10.14
N LYS A 34 -4.27 -12.88 -9.12
CA LYS A 34 -5.11 -11.70 -8.88
C LYS A 34 -4.46 -10.76 -7.87
N VAL A 35 -4.53 -9.46 -8.15
CA VAL A 35 -4.00 -8.40 -7.27
C VAL A 35 -4.99 -7.26 -7.20
N VAL A 36 -5.25 -6.76 -5.99
CA VAL A 36 -6.04 -5.54 -5.79
C VAL A 36 -5.09 -4.39 -5.51
N VAL A 37 -5.38 -3.22 -6.08
CA VAL A 37 -4.60 -2.00 -5.87
C VAL A 37 -5.54 -0.91 -5.37
N VAL A 38 -5.32 -0.43 -4.15
CA VAL A 38 -6.09 0.66 -3.51
C VAL A 38 -5.30 1.96 -3.63
N MET A 39 -5.81 2.86 -4.45
CA MET A 39 -5.22 4.14 -4.82
C MET A 39 -6.05 5.31 -4.29
N GLY A 40 -5.44 6.49 -4.22
CA GLY A 40 -6.09 7.70 -3.72
C GLY A 40 -5.09 8.69 -3.10
N ALA A 41 -5.51 9.94 -2.95
CA ALA A 41 -4.70 10.95 -2.30
C ALA A 41 -4.50 10.67 -0.80
N THR A 42 -3.51 11.31 -0.18
CA THR A 42 -3.33 11.25 1.27
C THR A 42 -4.61 11.71 1.99
N GLY A 43 -4.98 11.04 3.07
CA GLY A 43 -6.19 11.35 3.84
C GLY A 43 -7.52 10.83 3.26
N THR A 44 -7.56 10.17 2.09
CA THR A 44 -8.84 9.69 1.51
C THR A 44 -9.39 8.39 2.14
N GLY A 45 -8.70 7.80 3.12
CA GLY A 45 -9.17 6.56 3.78
C GLY A 45 -8.74 5.24 3.11
N LYS A 46 -7.67 5.25 2.28
CA LYS A 46 -7.13 4.05 1.63
C LYS A 46 -6.86 2.89 2.60
N SER A 47 -6.24 3.18 3.74
CA SER A 47 -5.91 2.16 4.74
C SER A 47 -7.20 1.52 5.30
N LYS A 48 -8.19 2.34 5.69
CA LYS A 48 -9.53 1.86 6.12
C LYS A 48 -10.15 0.92 5.09
N LEU A 49 -10.11 1.27 3.80
CA LEU A 49 -10.64 0.41 2.74
C LEU A 49 -9.84 -0.89 2.59
N SER A 50 -8.51 -0.81 2.67
CA SER A 50 -7.66 -1.99 2.50
C SER A 50 -7.86 -3.03 3.60
N ILE A 51 -8.12 -2.61 4.83
CA ILE A 51 -8.43 -3.53 5.94
C ILE A 51 -9.80 -4.20 5.72
N ASP A 52 -10.81 -3.46 5.26
CA ASP A 52 -12.13 -4.04 4.91
C ASP A 52 -12.00 -5.12 3.81
N VAL A 53 -11.26 -4.80 2.74
CA VAL A 53 -11.01 -5.75 1.64
C VAL A 53 -10.18 -6.94 2.12
N ALA A 54 -9.10 -6.72 2.88
CA ALA A 54 -8.23 -7.78 3.38
C ALA A 54 -8.99 -8.74 4.29
N THR A 55 -9.77 -8.22 5.22
CA THR A 55 -10.59 -9.02 6.15
C THR A 55 -11.63 -9.84 5.38
N ARG A 56 -12.26 -9.26 4.37
CA ARG A 56 -13.30 -9.93 3.59
C ARG A 56 -12.76 -11.02 2.66
N PHE A 57 -11.59 -10.81 2.08
CA PHE A 57 -11.05 -11.67 1.01
C PHE A 57 -9.75 -12.39 1.39
N SER A 58 -9.45 -12.50 2.69
CA SER A 58 -8.23 -13.13 3.22
C SER A 58 -6.96 -12.57 2.54
N GLY A 59 -6.84 -11.25 2.57
CA GLY A 59 -5.76 -10.52 1.93
C GLY A 59 -4.66 -10.07 2.89
N GLU A 60 -3.53 -9.72 2.29
CA GLU A 60 -2.42 -9.06 2.99
C GLU A 60 -2.06 -7.76 2.26
N VAL A 61 -1.64 -6.75 3.02
CA VAL A 61 -1.36 -5.43 2.49
C VAL A 61 0.11 -5.31 2.09
N VAL A 62 0.38 -4.78 0.90
CA VAL A 62 1.71 -4.36 0.46
C VAL A 62 1.72 -2.84 0.38
N ASN A 63 2.41 -2.19 1.31
CA ASN A 63 2.50 -0.72 1.34
C ASN A 63 3.26 -0.21 0.11
N SER A 64 2.68 0.78 -0.57
CA SER A 64 3.27 1.49 -1.69
C SER A 64 3.38 2.99 -1.44
N ASP A 65 3.35 3.45 -0.18
CA ASP A 65 3.72 4.82 0.17
C ASP A 65 5.21 4.92 0.48
N LYS A 66 5.92 5.73 -0.32
CA LYS A 66 7.38 5.89 -0.26
C LYS A 66 7.91 6.40 1.07
N MET A 67 7.10 7.09 1.88
CA MET A 67 7.55 7.59 3.18
C MET A 67 7.25 6.58 4.29
N GLN A 68 6.21 5.75 4.12
CA GLN A 68 5.83 4.74 5.12
C GLN A 68 6.69 3.48 5.11
N VAL A 69 7.56 3.30 4.09
CA VAL A 69 8.52 2.19 4.08
C VAL A 69 9.59 2.30 5.16
N TYR A 70 9.85 3.51 5.67
CA TYR A 70 10.91 3.78 6.63
C TYR A 70 10.49 3.55 8.07
N GLU A 71 11.44 3.04 8.86
CA GLU A 71 11.32 2.89 10.31
C GLU A 71 11.12 4.24 11.01
N GLY A 72 10.29 4.24 12.06
CA GLY A 72 9.98 5.42 12.86
C GLY A 72 9.17 6.49 12.13
N LEU A 73 8.91 7.61 12.82
CA LEU A 73 8.09 8.73 12.33
C LEU A 73 6.66 8.31 11.95
N ASP A 74 6.04 7.49 12.80
CA ASP A 74 4.76 6.86 12.51
C ASP A 74 3.64 7.91 12.44
N VAL A 75 3.71 8.96 13.26
CA VAL A 75 2.76 10.08 13.22
C VAL A 75 2.98 10.91 11.95
N ILE A 76 4.21 11.39 11.69
CA ILE A 76 4.53 12.22 10.51
C ILE A 76 4.21 11.49 9.20
N THR A 77 4.54 10.20 9.11
CA THR A 77 4.29 9.38 7.92
C THR A 77 2.88 8.79 7.88
N ASN A 78 2.06 9.04 8.90
CA ASN A 78 0.67 8.59 9.02
C ASN A 78 0.57 7.07 8.79
N LYS A 79 1.44 6.29 9.43
CA LYS A 79 1.33 4.82 9.39
C LYS A 79 0.04 4.39 10.09
N ILE A 80 -0.55 3.31 9.60
CA ILE A 80 -1.69 2.68 10.26
C ILE A 80 -1.22 2.08 11.60
N SER A 81 -2.00 2.25 12.66
CA SER A 81 -1.66 1.65 13.95
C SER A 81 -1.92 0.14 13.96
N GLU A 82 -1.37 -0.57 14.95
CA GLU A 82 -1.65 -2.01 15.12
C GLU A 82 -3.14 -2.25 15.36
N GLU A 83 -3.81 -1.41 16.14
CA GLU A 83 -5.24 -1.49 16.41
C GLU A 83 -6.07 -1.28 15.14
N GLU A 84 -5.73 -0.27 14.34
CA GLU A 84 -6.41 0.02 13.07
C GLU A 84 -6.16 -1.07 12.03
N SER A 85 -5.03 -1.78 12.10
CA SER A 85 -4.68 -2.86 11.18
C SER A 85 -5.56 -4.11 11.34
N CYS A 86 -6.24 -4.26 12.48
CA CYS A 86 -7.09 -5.41 12.81
C CYS A 86 -6.38 -6.78 12.60
N GLY A 87 -5.06 -6.83 12.80
CA GLY A 87 -4.26 -8.05 12.61
C GLY A 87 -3.99 -8.44 11.16
N VAL A 88 -4.36 -7.60 10.18
CA VAL A 88 -4.03 -7.83 8.77
C VAL A 88 -2.52 -7.69 8.58
N PRO A 89 -1.82 -8.67 7.97
CA PRO A 89 -0.39 -8.56 7.71
C PRO A 89 -0.06 -7.41 6.75
N HIS A 90 0.95 -6.62 7.10
CA HIS A 90 1.47 -5.52 6.28
C HIS A 90 2.92 -5.79 5.87
N HIS A 91 3.18 -5.67 4.58
CA HIS A 91 4.52 -5.74 3.98
C HIS A 91 4.98 -4.33 3.58
N LEU A 92 6.29 -4.10 3.64
CA LEU A 92 6.93 -2.83 3.26
C LEU A 92 6.46 -1.61 4.07
N LEU A 93 6.07 -1.82 5.33
CA LEU A 93 5.65 -0.77 6.25
C LEU A 93 6.67 -0.71 7.39
N GLY A 94 7.46 0.36 7.45
CA GLY A 94 8.44 0.56 8.53
C GLY A 94 9.57 -0.46 8.58
N ILE A 95 10.14 -0.87 7.44
CA ILE A 95 11.19 -1.90 7.36
C ILE A 95 12.52 -1.41 6.79
N ILE A 96 12.59 -0.13 6.39
CA ILE A 96 13.78 0.47 5.76
C ILE A 96 14.40 1.45 6.74
N ASP A 97 15.72 1.40 6.90
CA ASP A 97 16.48 2.37 7.71
C ASP A 97 16.17 3.81 7.29
N ALA A 98 15.97 4.70 8.27
CA ALA A 98 15.56 6.08 8.08
C ALA A 98 16.48 6.91 7.14
N ASN A 99 17.77 6.56 7.05
CA ASN A 99 18.75 7.27 6.22
C ASN A 99 19.03 6.57 4.89
N ALA A 100 18.53 5.35 4.68
CA ALA A 100 18.70 4.63 3.43
C ALA A 100 17.93 5.30 2.29
N ASP A 101 18.44 5.19 1.07
CA ASP A 101 17.69 5.59 -0.11
C ASP A 101 16.80 4.44 -0.59
N PHE A 102 15.52 4.75 -0.82
CA PHE A 102 14.55 3.79 -1.34
C PHE A 102 14.02 4.22 -2.71
N THR A 103 14.37 3.46 -3.74
CA THR A 103 14.01 3.74 -5.14
C THR A 103 12.80 2.93 -5.61
N SER A 104 12.23 3.29 -6.75
CA SER A 104 11.18 2.49 -7.40
C SER A 104 11.66 1.08 -7.74
N THR A 105 12.94 0.89 -8.09
CA THR A 105 13.51 -0.44 -8.34
C THR A 105 13.54 -1.28 -7.06
N ASN A 106 13.91 -0.69 -5.92
CA ASN A 106 13.84 -1.37 -4.63
C ASN A 106 12.40 -1.78 -4.32
N PHE A 107 11.44 -0.85 -4.50
CA PHE A 107 10.02 -1.14 -4.35
C PHE A 107 9.58 -2.31 -5.23
N CYS A 108 9.87 -2.29 -6.54
CA CYS A 108 9.43 -3.34 -7.46
C CYS A 108 9.96 -4.71 -7.06
N ASN A 109 11.24 -4.80 -6.65
CA ASN A 109 11.85 -6.05 -6.22
C ASN A 109 11.20 -6.59 -4.94
N MET A 110 11.07 -5.75 -3.92
CA MET A 110 10.53 -6.14 -2.62
C MET A 110 9.03 -6.42 -2.67
N ALA A 111 8.25 -5.60 -3.38
CA ALA A 111 6.83 -5.82 -3.59
C ALA A 111 6.58 -7.13 -4.36
N SER A 112 7.38 -7.41 -5.39
CA SER A 112 7.28 -8.68 -6.14
C SER A 112 7.62 -9.90 -5.29
N LEU A 113 8.51 -9.78 -4.30
CA LEU A 113 8.79 -10.85 -3.33
C LEU A 113 7.62 -11.04 -2.35
N ALA A 114 7.13 -9.95 -1.77
CA ALA A 114 5.99 -9.97 -0.84
C ALA A 114 4.76 -10.59 -1.51
N MET A 115 4.40 -10.12 -2.71
CA MET A 115 3.26 -10.64 -3.46
C MET A 115 3.39 -12.13 -3.80
N ARG A 116 4.57 -12.59 -4.23
CA ARG A 116 4.82 -14.02 -4.49
C ARG A 116 4.62 -14.86 -3.23
N SER A 117 5.08 -14.35 -2.09
CA SER A 117 4.93 -14.99 -0.79
C SER A 117 3.45 -15.07 -0.37
N THR A 118 2.72 -13.96 -0.49
CA THR A 118 1.28 -13.86 -0.19
C THR A 118 0.46 -14.81 -1.07
N VAL A 119 0.69 -14.81 -2.39
CA VAL A 119 0.01 -15.75 -3.30
C VAL A 119 0.39 -17.20 -3.00
N GLY A 120 1.65 -17.47 -2.65
CA GLY A 120 2.10 -18.81 -2.26
C GLY A 120 1.39 -19.37 -1.03
N ARG A 121 0.90 -18.50 -0.13
CA ARG A 121 0.03 -18.85 1.00
C ARG A 121 -1.46 -18.94 0.65
N GLY A 122 -1.82 -18.71 -0.61
CA GLY A 122 -3.21 -18.68 -1.07
C GLY A 122 -3.96 -17.41 -0.67
N GLN A 123 -3.27 -16.35 -0.26
CA GLN A 123 -3.86 -15.07 0.15
C GLN A 123 -3.86 -14.06 -0.98
N LEU A 124 -4.72 -13.05 -0.88
CA LEU A 124 -4.85 -11.98 -1.87
C LEU A 124 -3.85 -10.84 -1.60
N PRO A 125 -2.92 -10.52 -2.50
CA PRO A 125 -2.10 -9.33 -2.36
C PRO A 125 -2.91 -8.06 -2.63
N ILE A 126 -2.86 -7.11 -1.70
CA ILE A 126 -3.54 -5.82 -1.78
C ILE A 126 -2.48 -4.71 -1.69
N ILE A 127 -2.17 -4.06 -2.81
CA ILE A 127 -1.22 -2.96 -2.85
C ILE A 127 -1.93 -1.67 -2.41
N VAL A 128 -1.38 -0.94 -1.45
CA VAL A 128 -2.04 0.24 -0.86
C VAL A 128 -1.03 1.37 -0.69
N GLY A 129 -1.33 2.56 -1.21
CA GLY A 129 -0.48 3.72 -0.94
C GLY A 129 -0.73 4.93 -1.81
N GLY A 130 -0.12 6.06 -1.44
CA GLY A 130 -0.24 7.32 -2.16
C GLY A 130 0.84 7.58 -3.22
N SER A 131 1.88 6.76 -3.28
CA SER A 131 2.98 6.94 -4.25
C SER A 131 2.67 6.23 -5.56
N ASN A 132 1.80 6.83 -6.37
CA ASN A 132 1.38 6.30 -7.67
C ASN A 132 2.55 6.04 -8.65
N SER A 133 3.71 6.68 -8.45
CA SER A 133 4.92 6.38 -9.20
C SER A 133 5.49 4.98 -8.92
N PHE A 134 5.36 4.48 -7.69
CA PHE A 134 5.77 3.11 -7.33
C PHE A 134 4.82 2.09 -7.94
N ILE A 135 3.52 2.35 -7.87
CA ILE A 135 2.50 1.52 -8.52
C ILE A 135 2.71 1.50 -10.03
N GLU A 136 2.94 2.65 -10.66
CA GLU A 136 3.22 2.73 -12.10
C GLU A 136 4.50 1.98 -12.48
N ALA A 137 5.60 2.15 -11.74
CA ALA A 137 6.85 1.44 -12.02
C ALA A 137 6.72 -0.07 -11.88
N LEU A 138 5.88 -0.55 -10.96
CA LEU A 138 5.61 -1.98 -10.78
C LEU A 138 4.69 -2.54 -11.88
N VAL A 139 3.63 -1.82 -12.24
CA VAL A 139 2.59 -2.30 -13.16
C VAL A 139 2.96 -2.12 -14.63
N ASP A 140 3.64 -1.02 -14.97
CA ASP A 140 4.06 -0.68 -16.33
C ASP A 140 5.59 -0.89 -16.48
N ASP A 141 6.11 -2.01 -15.96
CA ASP A 141 7.52 -2.35 -16.09
C ASP A 141 7.93 -2.57 -17.56
N GLU A 142 9.18 -2.24 -17.91
CA GLU A 142 9.69 -2.20 -19.29
C GLU A 142 9.60 -3.55 -20.01
N ILE A 143 9.75 -4.64 -19.27
CA ILE A 143 9.72 -6.01 -19.80
C ILE A 143 8.34 -6.68 -19.65
N HIS A 144 7.34 -5.93 -19.17
CA HIS A 144 5.97 -6.38 -18.91
C HIS A 144 5.86 -7.64 -18.02
N GLN A 145 6.87 -7.89 -17.18
CA GLN A 145 6.93 -9.05 -16.31
C GLN A 145 5.76 -9.07 -15.34
N PHE A 146 5.39 -7.92 -14.77
CA PHE A 146 4.32 -7.86 -13.80
C PHE A 146 2.97 -8.20 -14.44
N ARG A 147 2.63 -7.55 -15.55
CA ARG A 147 1.39 -7.79 -16.29
C ARG A 147 1.33 -9.17 -16.93
N SER A 148 2.46 -9.84 -17.15
CA SER A 148 2.48 -11.22 -17.63
C SER A 148 1.94 -12.20 -16.58
N ARG A 149 2.22 -11.93 -15.30
CA ARG A 149 1.90 -12.79 -14.16
C ARG A 149 0.61 -12.40 -13.44
N TYR A 150 0.37 -11.11 -13.27
CA TYR A 150 -0.73 -10.58 -12.47
C TYR A 150 -1.80 -9.89 -13.31
N GLU A 151 -3.04 -10.05 -12.88
CA GLU A 151 -4.18 -9.24 -13.29
C GLU A 151 -4.53 -8.28 -12.14
N CYS A 152 -4.81 -7.03 -12.46
CA CYS A 152 -5.06 -5.99 -11.46
C CYS A 152 -6.52 -5.55 -11.42
N CYS A 153 -7.03 -5.35 -10.21
CA CYS A 153 -8.24 -4.59 -9.93
C CYS A 153 -7.84 -3.28 -9.24
N PHE A 154 -8.01 -2.15 -9.93
CA PHE A 154 -7.68 -0.83 -9.38
C PHE A 154 -8.93 -0.20 -8.74
N LEU A 155 -8.85 0.07 -7.45
CA LEU A 155 -9.83 0.82 -6.68
C LEU A 155 -9.25 2.20 -6.38
N TRP A 156 -9.99 3.26 -6.68
CA TRP A 156 -9.58 4.63 -6.37
C TRP A 156 -10.57 5.26 -5.40
N VAL A 157 -10.12 5.52 -4.17
CA VAL A 157 -10.88 6.28 -3.18
C VAL A 157 -10.68 7.77 -3.44
N ASP A 158 -11.73 8.39 -3.96
CA ASP A 158 -11.79 9.79 -4.38
C ASP A 158 -12.57 10.62 -3.36
N VAL A 159 -12.14 11.87 -3.14
CA VAL A 159 -12.82 12.84 -2.28
C VAL A 159 -12.69 14.18 -2.98
N SER A 160 -13.78 14.94 -3.06
CA SER A 160 -13.75 16.27 -3.68
C SER A 160 -12.68 17.16 -3.04
N MET A 161 -11.92 17.88 -3.87
CA MET A 161 -10.75 18.62 -3.41
C MET A 161 -11.02 19.63 -2.28
N PRO A 162 -12.12 20.42 -2.27
CA PRO A 162 -12.38 21.35 -1.17
C PRO A 162 -12.61 20.62 0.17
N VAL A 163 -13.29 19.49 0.16
CA VAL A 163 -13.53 18.66 1.35
C VAL A 163 -12.24 18.00 1.81
N LEU A 164 -11.46 17.46 0.87
CA LEU A 164 -10.20 16.81 1.18
C LEU A 164 -9.18 17.79 1.77
N GLN A 165 -9.06 19.00 1.24
CA GLN A 165 -8.14 20.03 1.74
C GLN A 165 -8.44 20.42 3.19
N ARG A 166 -9.73 20.56 3.54
CA ARG A 166 -10.15 20.78 4.93
C ARG A 166 -9.76 19.60 5.81
N PHE A 167 -10.11 18.38 5.39
CA PHE A 167 -9.83 17.19 6.18
C PHE A 167 -8.33 16.95 6.41
N VAL A 168 -7.49 17.09 5.38
CA VAL A 168 -6.04 16.91 5.56
C VAL A 168 -5.43 18.01 6.43
N SER A 169 -5.99 19.23 6.41
CA SER A 169 -5.59 20.30 7.31
C SER A 169 -5.93 19.97 8.76
N ASP A 170 -7.18 19.59 9.03
CA ASP A 170 -7.65 19.21 10.38
C ASP A 170 -6.87 17.99 10.91
N ARG A 171 -6.51 17.06 10.02
CA ARG A 171 -5.66 15.92 10.38
C ARG A 171 -4.25 16.34 10.78
N VAL A 172 -3.65 17.37 10.17
CA VAL A 172 -2.34 17.86 10.60
C VAL A 172 -2.41 18.41 12.02
N ASP A 173 -3.51 19.07 12.40
CA ASP A 173 -3.72 19.50 13.79
C ASP A 173 -3.75 18.29 14.74
N GLN A 174 -4.49 17.24 14.38
CA GLN A 174 -4.51 15.98 15.16
C GLN A 174 -3.12 15.32 15.22
N MET A 175 -2.33 15.36 14.15
CA MET A 175 -0.97 14.85 14.14
C MET A 175 -0.08 15.62 15.13
N VAL A 176 -0.22 16.95 15.17
CA VAL A 176 0.49 17.79 16.15
C VAL A 176 0.12 17.40 17.58
N ASP A 177 -1.18 17.25 17.85
CA ASP A 177 -1.68 16.80 19.16
C ASP A 177 -1.16 15.40 19.54
N ASN A 178 -0.99 14.52 18.54
CA ASN A 178 -0.45 13.17 18.70
C ASN A 178 1.09 13.12 18.72
N GLY A 179 1.78 14.27 18.78
CA GLY A 179 3.24 14.31 18.99
C GLY A 179 4.09 14.41 17.74
N MET A 180 3.53 14.81 16.59
CA MET A 180 4.27 15.07 15.35
C MET A 180 5.50 15.98 15.55
N VAL A 181 5.37 17.01 16.39
CA VAL A 181 6.47 17.96 16.67
C VAL A 181 7.60 17.27 17.43
N ASN A 182 7.28 16.29 18.29
CA ASN A 182 8.28 15.53 19.05
C ASN A 182 9.03 14.55 18.14
N GLU A 183 8.32 13.86 17.24
CA GLU A 183 8.95 13.03 16.21
C GLU A 183 9.90 13.85 15.34
N ALA A 184 9.46 15.00 14.86
CA ALA A 184 10.29 15.87 14.04
C ALA A 184 11.54 16.35 14.77
N ARG A 185 11.39 16.66 16.06
CA ARG A 185 12.49 17.09 16.93
C ARG A 185 13.55 16.00 17.12
N GLN A 186 13.14 14.74 17.26
CA GLN A 186 14.08 13.63 17.41
C GLN A 186 14.95 13.43 16.15
N MET A 187 14.42 13.80 14.98
CA MET A 187 15.13 13.73 13.70
C MET A 187 15.92 15.00 13.36
N PHE A 188 15.75 16.07 14.11
CA PHE A 188 16.40 17.34 13.85
C PHE A 188 17.90 17.26 14.15
N SER A 189 18.70 17.74 13.20
CA SER A 189 20.14 17.93 13.35
C SER A 189 20.55 19.26 12.72
N LEU A 190 21.55 19.95 13.30
CA LEU A 190 22.00 21.24 12.79
C LEU A 190 22.51 21.16 11.34
N ASP A 191 23.17 20.06 10.99
CA ASP A 191 23.67 19.75 9.65
C ASP A 191 22.70 18.82 8.87
N GLY A 192 21.41 18.86 9.20
CA GLY A 192 20.40 17.97 8.63
C GLY A 192 20.21 18.15 7.13
N ASP A 193 20.38 17.05 6.39
CA ASP A 193 20.02 16.95 4.98
C ASP A 193 18.62 16.34 4.82
N TYR A 194 17.66 17.15 4.36
CA TYR A 194 16.28 16.71 4.09
C TYR A 194 16.09 16.18 2.65
N SER A 195 17.17 16.01 1.89
CA SER A 195 17.14 15.51 0.50
C SER A 195 17.26 13.99 0.40
N ARG A 196 17.28 13.25 1.51
CA ARG A 196 17.50 11.78 1.55
C ARG A 196 16.55 11.05 2.51
N GLY A 197 16.34 9.76 2.22
CA GLY A 197 15.57 8.85 3.07
C GLY A 197 14.22 9.37 3.55
N VAL A 198 13.90 9.08 4.81
CA VAL A 198 12.66 9.51 5.47
C VAL A 198 12.62 11.02 5.73
N LYS A 199 13.79 11.69 5.73
CA LYS A 199 13.91 13.14 5.99
C LYS A 199 13.21 14.01 4.96
N LYS A 200 12.84 13.44 3.80
CA LYS A 200 11.98 14.05 2.78
C LYS A 200 10.51 14.22 3.19
N SER A 201 10.10 13.63 4.32
CA SER A 201 8.70 13.63 4.76
C SER A 201 8.20 15.05 5.04
N ILE A 202 6.99 15.36 4.57
CA ILE A 202 6.30 16.61 4.92
C ILE A 202 6.13 16.65 6.43
N GLY A 203 6.60 17.71 7.06
CA GLY A 203 6.71 17.84 8.51
C GLY A 203 8.15 18.08 8.96
N LEU A 204 9.13 17.44 8.33
CA LEU A 204 10.53 17.57 8.76
C LEU A 204 11.15 18.88 8.27
N PRO A 205 11.20 19.19 6.96
CA PRO A 205 11.74 20.46 6.48
C PRO A 205 11.01 21.68 7.06
N GLU A 206 9.70 21.59 7.23
CA GLU A 206 8.86 22.69 7.70
C GLU A 206 9.16 23.10 9.15
N PHE A 207 9.54 22.15 10.02
CA PHE A 207 9.90 22.46 11.41
C PHE A 207 11.37 22.87 11.60
N ASP A 208 12.24 22.76 10.57
CA ASP A 208 13.67 23.07 10.69
C ASP A 208 13.93 24.50 11.19
N HIS A 209 13.28 25.49 10.57
CA HIS A 209 13.43 26.89 10.98
C HIS A 209 12.96 27.13 12.41
N TYR A 210 11.87 26.48 12.82
CA TYR A 210 11.36 26.55 14.18
C TYR A 210 12.39 25.99 15.19
N PHE A 211 12.96 24.82 14.94
CA PHE A 211 13.93 24.19 15.85
C PHE A 211 15.25 24.97 15.95
N ARG A 212 15.72 25.59 14.86
CA ARG A 212 16.93 26.44 14.88
C ARG A 212 16.72 27.70 15.72
N ALA A 213 15.57 28.35 15.59
CA ALA A 213 15.27 29.59 16.29
C ALA A 213 14.86 29.38 17.75
N GLU A 214 14.38 28.19 18.11
CA GLU A 214 13.79 27.89 19.42
C GLU A 214 14.70 28.21 20.61
N ARG A 215 16.03 28.05 20.47
CA ARG A 215 16.99 28.28 21.56
C ARG A 215 17.20 29.77 21.87
N PHE A 216 16.88 30.65 20.93
CA PHE A 216 17.17 32.09 21.02
C PHE A 216 15.91 32.96 21.03
N ALA A 217 14.76 32.41 20.66
CA ALA A 217 13.49 33.12 20.56
C ALA A 217 12.77 33.23 21.91
N ASP A 218 12.08 34.36 22.12
CA ASP A 218 11.12 34.49 23.23
C ASP A 218 9.87 33.61 23.02
N LEU A 219 9.04 33.51 24.06
CA LEU A 219 7.86 32.65 24.05
C LEU A 219 6.85 33.01 22.95
N GLU A 220 6.68 34.30 22.66
CA GLU A 220 5.71 34.76 21.66
C GLU A 220 6.20 34.45 20.24
N THR A 221 7.46 34.71 19.97
CA THR A 221 8.14 34.40 18.70
C THR A 221 8.14 32.90 18.47
N ARG A 222 8.45 32.10 19.50
CA ARG A 222 8.40 30.63 19.41
C ARG A 222 7.02 30.13 19.01
N LYS A 223 5.95 30.65 19.61
CA LYS A 223 4.56 30.30 19.24
C LYS A 223 4.23 30.67 17.80
N LYS A 224 4.64 31.87 17.35
CA LYS A 224 4.44 32.33 15.97
C LYS A 224 5.18 31.44 14.96
N LEU A 225 6.42 31.06 15.25
CA LEU A 225 7.23 30.19 14.39
C LEU A 225 6.66 28.78 14.31
N LEU A 226 6.23 28.20 15.45
CA LEU A 226 5.59 26.89 15.46
C LEU A 226 4.30 26.89 14.61
N LYS A 227 3.45 27.90 14.81
CA LYS A 227 2.22 28.05 14.02
C LYS A 227 2.53 28.14 12.52
N LYS A 228 3.52 28.95 12.14
CA LYS A 228 3.95 29.08 10.75
C LYS A 228 4.40 27.75 10.16
N ALA A 229 5.18 26.96 10.89
CA ALA A 229 5.61 25.64 10.45
C ALA A 229 4.42 24.69 10.25
N ILE A 230 3.46 24.66 11.17
CA ILE A 230 2.23 23.87 11.05
C ILE A 230 1.42 24.29 9.80
N ASP A 231 1.29 25.60 9.56
CA ASP A 231 0.60 26.12 8.38
C ASP A 231 1.31 25.72 7.07
N GLU A 232 2.64 25.66 7.06
CA GLU A 232 3.43 25.16 5.93
C GLU A 232 3.22 23.66 5.69
N VAL A 233 3.18 22.84 6.75
CA VAL A 233 2.85 21.40 6.67
C VAL A 233 1.47 21.21 6.06
N LYS A 234 0.46 21.95 6.53
CA LYS A 234 -0.91 21.91 5.98
C LYS A 234 -0.91 22.24 4.49
N LYS A 235 -0.25 23.33 4.10
CA LYS A 235 -0.15 23.79 2.71
C LYS A 235 0.53 22.74 1.82
N ASN A 236 1.64 22.16 2.26
CA ASN A 236 2.38 21.17 1.48
C ASN A 236 1.64 19.83 1.39
N THR A 237 0.91 19.44 2.44
CA THR A 237 0.02 18.27 2.43
C THR A 237 -1.13 18.44 1.44
N CYS A 238 -1.76 19.61 1.40
CA CYS A 238 -2.79 19.93 0.39
C CYS A 238 -2.24 19.87 -1.04
N LYS A 239 -1.04 20.43 -1.29
CA LYS A 239 -0.38 20.34 -2.60
C LYS A 239 -0.08 18.89 -2.99
N LEU A 240 0.38 18.07 -2.05
CA LEU A 240 0.61 16.64 -2.28
C LEU A 240 -0.70 15.94 -2.70
N ALA A 241 -1.80 16.18 -1.98
CA ALA A 241 -3.10 15.62 -2.31
C ALA A 241 -3.54 15.99 -3.74
N CYS A 242 -3.44 17.27 -4.12
CA CYS A 242 -3.74 17.72 -5.49
C CYS A 242 -2.92 16.95 -6.53
N ARG A 243 -1.59 16.88 -6.34
CA ARG A 243 -0.67 16.19 -7.26
C ARG A 243 -0.98 14.70 -7.39
N GLN A 244 -1.38 14.05 -6.29
CA GLN A 244 -1.77 12.64 -6.29
C GLN A 244 -3.05 12.42 -7.11
N VAL A 245 -4.07 13.26 -6.92
CA VAL A 245 -5.32 13.20 -7.71
C VAL A 245 -5.03 13.42 -9.19
N GLU A 246 -4.26 14.45 -9.55
CA GLU A 246 -3.83 14.71 -10.93
C GLU A 246 -3.09 13.51 -11.54
N LYS A 247 -2.21 12.87 -10.79
CA LYS A 247 -1.48 11.67 -11.25
C LYS A 247 -2.43 10.50 -11.51
N ILE A 248 -3.40 10.25 -10.63
CA ILE A 248 -4.41 9.18 -10.83
C ILE A 248 -5.25 9.46 -12.08
N HIS A 249 -5.66 10.72 -12.29
CA HIS A 249 -6.34 11.10 -13.52
C HIS A 249 -5.49 10.78 -14.76
N ARG A 250 -4.19 11.12 -14.77
CA ARG A 250 -3.29 10.79 -15.88
C ARG A 250 -3.15 9.29 -16.12
N LEU A 251 -3.10 8.47 -15.06
CA LEU A 251 -3.09 7.00 -15.18
C LEU A 251 -4.39 6.48 -15.81
N ARG A 252 -5.53 7.05 -15.43
CA ARG A 252 -6.83 6.72 -16.03
C ARG A 252 -6.94 7.15 -17.50
N THR A 253 -6.55 8.38 -17.82
CA THR A 253 -6.77 8.96 -19.17
C THR A 253 -5.68 8.57 -20.15
N ASN A 254 -4.41 8.74 -19.78
CA ASN A 254 -3.28 8.61 -20.70
C ASN A 254 -2.85 7.16 -20.82
N LYS A 255 -2.77 6.44 -19.69
CA LYS A 255 -2.42 5.00 -19.66
C LYS A 255 -3.62 4.08 -19.83
N LYS A 256 -4.84 4.63 -19.87
CA LYS A 256 -6.11 3.89 -20.03
C LYS A 256 -6.31 2.78 -18.99
N TRP A 257 -5.81 2.98 -17.77
CA TRP A 257 -6.01 2.01 -16.70
C TRP A 257 -7.50 1.95 -16.34
N LYS A 258 -8.04 0.72 -16.22
CA LYS A 258 -9.42 0.48 -15.77
C LYS A 258 -9.48 0.67 -14.24
N ILE A 259 -9.72 1.92 -13.83
CA ILE A 259 -9.78 2.32 -12.43
C ILE A 259 -11.24 2.49 -12.00
N HIS A 260 -11.63 1.75 -10.96
CA HIS A 260 -12.95 1.85 -10.34
C HIS A 260 -12.94 2.96 -9.29
N ARG A 261 -13.61 4.07 -9.59
CA ARG A 261 -13.70 5.22 -8.67
C ARG A 261 -14.77 4.97 -7.61
N LEU A 262 -14.41 5.21 -6.35
CA LEU A 262 -15.25 5.15 -5.17
C LEU A 262 -15.27 6.55 -4.55
N ASP A 263 -16.42 7.24 -4.62
CA ASP A 263 -16.54 8.62 -4.13
C ASP A 263 -16.88 8.63 -2.64
N ALA A 264 -15.89 8.98 -1.82
CA ALA A 264 -16.01 9.06 -0.38
C ALA A 264 -16.43 10.46 0.12
N THR A 265 -16.71 11.42 -0.76
CA THR A 265 -16.95 12.82 -0.37
C THR A 265 -18.04 12.97 0.68
N ASP A 266 -19.17 12.31 0.50
CA ASP A 266 -20.31 12.41 1.42
C ASP A 266 -20.02 11.76 2.79
N ALA A 267 -19.17 10.73 2.82
CA ALA A 267 -18.69 10.15 4.07
C ALA A 267 -17.85 11.16 4.89
N PHE A 268 -17.08 12.01 4.20
CA PHE A 268 -16.25 13.05 4.83
C PHE A 268 -17.04 14.29 5.26
N LEU A 269 -18.20 14.55 4.64
CA LEU A 269 -19.09 15.65 5.03
C LEU A 269 -19.94 15.33 6.27
N LYS A 270 -20.17 14.04 6.54
CA LYS A 270 -20.97 13.55 7.67
C LYS A 270 -20.10 13.30 8.90
N GLN A 271 -20.74 13.19 10.08
CA GLN A 271 -20.08 12.91 11.35
C GLN A 271 -20.62 11.64 12.02
N GLY A 272 -19.78 10.99 12.82
CA GLY A 272 -20.13 9.80 13.61
C GLY A 272 -20.76 8.69 12.78
N ARG A 273 -21.81 8.05 13.31
CA ARG A 273 -22.51 6.92 12.66
C ARG A 273 -23.00 7.21 11.25
N ARG A 274 -23.31 8.48 10.93
CA ARG A 274 -23.73 8.87 9.57
C ARG A 274 -22.57 8.83 8.58
N SER A 275 -21.36 9.17 9.03
CA SER A 275 -20.13 9.05 8.25
C SER A 275 -19.82 7.58 7.97
N ASP A 276 -19.86 6.71 9.00
CA ASP A 276 -19.59 5.28 8.83
C ASP A 276 -20.59 4.60 7.91
N LYS A 277 -21.88 4.92 8.03
CA LYS A 277 -22.90 4.41 7.12
C LYS A 277 -22.66 4.87 5.67
N ALA A 278 -22.35 6.15 5.46
CA ALA A 278 -22.06 6.66 4.13
C ALA A 278 -20.79 6.05 3.53
N TRP A 279 -19.75 5.81 4.36
CA TRP A 279 -18.55 5.09 3.95
C TRP A 279 -18.86 3.66 3.50
N ASP A 280 -19.67 2.93 4.27
CA ASP A 280 -20.05 1.56 3.92
C ASP A 280 -20.84 1.51 2.59
N GLU A 281 -21.84 2.38 2.44
CA GLU A 281 -22.71 2.43 1.26
C GLU A 281 -21.98 2.88 -0.02
N LEU A 282 -21.09 3.87 0.07
CA LEU A 282 -20.48 4.52 -1.09
C LEU A 282 -19.07 3.99 -1.42
N VAL A 283 -18.38 3.38 -0.45
CA VAL A 283 -16.98 2.96 -0.59
C VAL A 283 -16.82 1.46 -0.33
N ALA A 284 -17.12 0.99 0.88
CA ALA A 284 -16.81 -0.38 1.29
C ALA A 284 -17.66 -1.42 0.53
N ALA A 285 -18.99 -1.31 0.54
CA ALA A 285 -19.87 -2.24 -0.16
C ALA A 285 -19.62 -2.29 -1.69
N PRO A 286 -19.52 -1.16 -2.41
CA PRO A 286 -19.17 -1.19 -3.84
C PRO A 286 -17.80 -1.81 -4.10
N SER A 287 -16.80 -1.51 -3.27
CA SER A 287 -15.46 -2.12 -3.41
C SER A 287 -15.48 -3.64 -3.26
N ARG A 288 -16.22 -4.16 -2.26
CA ARG A 288 -16.38 -5.59 -2.03
C ARG A 288 -17.08 -6.25 -3.22
N ALA A 289 -18.11 -5.63 -3.78
CA ALA A 289 -18.79 -6.15 -4.97
C ALA A 289 -17.85 -6.22 -6.19
N ILE A 290 -17.07 -5.16 -6.44
CA ILE A 290 -16.09 -5.10 -7.53
C ILE A 290 -15.01 -6.18 -7.36
N VAL A 291 -14.43 -6.29 -6.17
CA VAL A 291 -13.40 -7.30 -5.86
C VAL A 291 -13.99 -8.71 -5.98
N SER A 292 -15.18 -8.95 -5.45
CA SER A 292 -15.86 -10.24 -5.58
C SER A 292 -16.07 -10.64 -7.04
N GLN A 293 -16.50 -9.72 -7.90
CA GLN A 293 -16.66 -9.99 -9.35
C GLN A 293 -15.31 -10.25 -10.04
N PHE A 294 -14.28 -9.50 -9.65
CA PHE A 294 -12.93 -9.66 -10.17
C PHE A 294 -12.33 -11.03 -9.81
N LEU A 295 -12.57 -11.50 -8.58
CA LEU A 295 -12.13 -12.80 -8.10
C LEU A 295 -13.00 -13.94 -8.66
N SER A 296 -14.31 -13.78 -8.83
CA SER A 296 -15.16 -14.85 -9.38
C SER A 296 -14.86 -15.17 -10.85
N THR A 297 -14.41 -14.18 -11.62
CA THR A 297 -13.91 -14.38 -13.00
C THR A 297 -12.72 -15.36 -13.05
N PHE A 298 -12.03 -15.58 -11.92
CA PHE A 298 -10.98 -16.59 -11.76
C PHE A 298 -11.55 -18.00 -11.59
N GLU A 299 -12.58 -18.17 -10.75
CA GLU A 299 -13.18 -19.47 -10.46
C GLU A 299 -13.91 -20.04 -11.69
N SER A 300 -14.66 -19.22 -12.42
CA SER A 300 -15.36 -19.68 -13.63
C SER A 300 -14.40 -20.17 -14.73
N LYS A 301 -13.21 -19.57 -14.84
CA LYS A 301 -12.17 -20.04 -15.78
C LYS A 301 -11.52 -21.35 -15.32
N LYS A 302 -11.37 -21.57 -14.01
CA LYS A 302 -10.84 -22.82 -13.44
C LYS A 302 -11.79 -23.99 -13.68
N TYR A 303 -13.10 -23.78 -13.44
CA TYR A 303 -14.13 -24.79 -13.69
C TYR A 303 -14.26 -25.16 -15.18
N TYR A 304 -14.21 -24.18 -16.09
CA TYR A 304 -14.24 -24.44 -17.55
C TYR A 304 -13.01 -25.22 -18.03
N MET A 305 -11.82 -24.94 -17.48
CA MET A 305 -10.60 -25.68 -17.83
C MET A 305 -10.63 -27.11 -17.32
N ASP A 306 -11.12 -27.36 -16.10
CA ASP A 306 -11.19 -28.69 -15.50
C ASP A 306 -12.24 -29.59 -16.20
N THR A 307 -13.37 -29.00 -16.62
CA THR A 307 -14.40 -29.69 -17.43
C THR A 307 -13.96 -29.94 -18.87
N SER A 308 -13.22 -29.02 -19.49
CA SER A 308 -12.65 -29.21 -20.84
C SER A 308 -11.55 -30.27 -20.88
N VAL A 309 -10.69 -30.34 -19.85
CA VAL A 309 -9.65 -31.38 -19.74
C VAL A 309 -10.28 -32.75 -19.49
N ARG A 310 -11.33 -32.85 -18.66
CA ARG A 310 -12.11 -34.09 -18.50
C ARG A 310 -12.85 -34.50 -19.78
N GLY A 311 -13.41 -33.55 -20.52
CA GLY A 311 -14.07 -33.82 -21.81
C GLY A 311 -13.12 -34.40 -22.86
N ALA A 312 -11.92 -33.81 -23.00
CA ALA A 312 -10.90 -34.30 -23.93
C ALA A 312 -10.32 -35.68 -23.53
N ALA A 313 -10.22 -35.98 -22.23
CA ALA A 313 -9.78 -37.28 -21.75
C ALA A 313 -10.80 -38.41 -22.06
N ILE A 314 -12.10 -38.10 -22.07
CA ILE A 314 -13.15 -39.06 -22.42
C ILE A 314 -13.17 -39.32 -23.93
N GLU A 315 -12.96 -38.28 -24.74
CA GLU A 315 -12.91 -38.41 -26.21
C GLU A 315 -11.69 -39.22 -26.67
N THR A 316 -10.55 -39.06 -26.00
CA THR A 316 -9.32 -39.83 -26.29
C THR A 316 -9.42 -41.30 -25.87
N ALA A 317 -10.18 -41.60 -24.81
CA ALA A 317 -10.46 -42.96 -24.36
C ALA A 317 -11.46 -43.70 -25.28
N MET A 318 -12.36 -42.97 -25.96
CA MET A 318 -13.27 -43.58 -26.94
C MET A 318 -12.60 -43.89 -28.29
N VAL A 319 -11.58 -43.14 -28.69
CA VAL A 319 -10.84 -43.36 -29.95
C VAL A 319 -9.82 -44.51 -29.86
N THR A 320 -9.43 -44.91 -28.64
CA THR A 320 -8.47 -46.01 -28.41
C THR A 320 -9.13 -47.38 -28.20
N ALA A 321 -10.47 -47.46 -28.22
CA ALA A 321 -11.22 -48.71 -28.05
C ALA A 321 -11.76 -49.31 -29.37
N THR A 322 -11.33 -48.80 -30.53
CA THR A 322 -11.86 -49.19 -31.86
C THR A 322 -10.83 -49.76 -32.84
N TYR A 323 -9.73 -50.33 -32.35
CA TYR A 323 -8.83 -51.17 -33.17
C TYR A 323 -8.55 -52.50 -32.51
#